data_AF-A0A554JVB7-F1
#
_entry.id   AF-A0A554JVB7-F1
#
_cell.length_a   1.000
_cell.length_b   1.000
_cell.length_c   1.000
_cell.angle_alpha   90.00
_cell.angle_beta   90.00
_cell.angle_gamma   90.00
#
_symmetry.space_group_name_H-M   'P 1'
#
loop_
_entity.id
_entity.type
_entity.pdbx_description
1 polymer ?
#
loop_
_entity_poly.entity_id
_entity_poly.type
_entity_poly.pdbx_seq_one_letter_code
_entity_poly.pdbx_strand_id
1 'polypeptide(L)'
;MSDKKTVFPHEQDGVRKGIASFPVGSRELQVYFEGSGPPGTDYSLYWGNDPSPIIKAGTPSQILTRISELVSDECSRASEAFVAFRQKLRDVLNRFGVPSNPAVSDDWIVIQLEKILTNDSGIQPGVYRHYKGRYYFVPPKSGVRSSDGEKLVEYYPLYGEFKKYVRPISMFFEEVEVPEYSYKGPRFQYIGDATP
;
A
#
# COMPACT_ATOMS: atom_id res chain seq x y z
N MET A 1 18.63 13.29 -23.27
CA MET A 1 19.41 13.51 -22.02
C MET A 1 19.68 12.13 -21.46
N SER A 2 20.95 11.78 -21.18
CA SER A 2 21.27 10.49 -20.53
C SER A 2 20.50 10.39 -19.22
N ASP A 3 19.66 9.37 -19.07
CA ASP A 3 19.09 8.99 -17.79
C ASP A 3 20.24 8.77 -16.82
N LYS A 4 20.43 9.69 -15.88
CA LYS A 4 21.37 9.49 -14.77
C LYS A 4 20.88 8.26 -14.03
N LYS A 5 21.66 7.18 -14.11
CA LYS A 5 21.40 5.94 -13.39
C LYS A 5 21.18 6.30 -11.92
N THR A 6 19.99 6.02 -11.39
CA THR A 6 19.66 6.28 -9.99
C THR A 6 20.64 5.51 -9.11
N VAL A 7 21.27 6.21 -8.16
CA VAL A 7 22.24 5.64 -7.22
C VAL A 7 21.53 5.36 -5.91
N PHE A 8 21.74 4.16 -5.37
CA PHE A 8 21.23 3.72 -4.07
C PHE A 8 22.42 3.56 -3.11
N PRO A 9 22.77 4.60 -2.32
CA PRO A 9 23.98 4.66 -1.51
C PRO A 9 24.05 3.59 -0.42
N HIS A 10 22.88 3.10 0.02
CA HIS A 10 22.78 2.08 1.05
C HIS A 10 22.59 0.67 0.47
N GLU A 11 22.62 0.51 -0.85
CA GLU A 11 22.55 -0.81 -1.50
C GLU A 11 23.76 -1.65 -1.08
N GLN A 12 23.46 -2.87 -0.63
CA GLN A 12 24.42 -3.84 -0.13
C GLN A 12 24.05 -5.19 -0.73
N ASP A 13 24.98 -5.80 -1.48
CA ASP A 13 24.74 -7.06 -2.17
C ASP A 13 24.19 -8.13 -1.22
N GLY A 14 23.02 -8.68 -1.58
CA GLY A 14 22.35 -9.74 -0.81
C GLY A 14 21.70 -9.30 0.51
N VAL A 15 21.82 -8.03 0.91
CA VAL A 15 21.32 -7.53 2.21
C VAL A 15 20.32 -6.40 2.04
N ARG A 16 20.58 -5.43 1.17
CA ARG A 16 19.70 -4.29 0.95
C ARG A 16 19.69 -3.95 -0.53
N LYS A 17 18.51 -3.99 -1.16
CA LYS A 17 18.33 -3.66 -2.57
C LYS A 17 17.50 -2.40 -2.73
N GLY A 18 17.99 -1.42 -3.49
CA GLY A 18 17.21 -0.25 -3.88
C GLY A 18 15.95 -0.64 -4.64
N ILE A 19 14.82 -0.01 -4.28
CA ILE A 19 13.53 -0.23 -4.95
C ILE A 19 13.11 1.00 -5.74
N ALA A 20 13.15 2.17 -5.10
CA ALA A 20 12.66 3.41 -5.68
C ALA A 20 13.36 4.61 -5.05
N SER A 21 13.52 5.68 -5.82
CA SER A 21 14.06 6.97 -5.39
C SER A 21 13.11 8.07 -5.84
N PHE A 22 12.65 8.91 -4.93
CA PHE A 22 11.67 9.94 -5.17
C PHE A 22 12.29 11.31 -4.93
N PRO A 23 12.25 12.25 -5.88
CA PRO A 23 12.58 13.63 -5.58
C PRO A 23 11.49 14.22 -4.68
N VAL A 24 11.87 14.72 -3.52
CA VAL A 24 11.00 15.42 -2.55
C VAL A 24 11.72 16.70 -2.17
N GLY A 25 11.25 17.83 -2.72
CA GLY A 25 11.93 19.11 -2.64
C GLY A 25 13.33 19.06 -3.28
N SER A 26 14.36 19.36 -2.48
CA SER A 26 15.78 19.32 -2.89
C SER A 26 16.47 18.00 -2.54
N ARG A 27 15.73 17.03 -1.99
CA ARG A 27 16.27 15.77 -1.47
C ARG A 27 15.69 14.57 -2.22
N GLU A 28 16.37 13.43 -2.09
CA GLU A 28 15.92 12.16 -2.65
C GLU A 28 15.48 11.23 -1.52
N LEU A 29 14.22 10.82 -1.54
CA LEU A 29 13.66 9.82 -0.63
C LEU A 29 13.82 8.43 -1.26
N GLN A 30 14.44 7.49 -0.58
CA GLN A 30 14.79 6.20 -1.16
C GLN A 30 14.23 5.04 -0.34
N VAL A 31 13.58 4.10 -1.05
CA VAL A 31 13.01 2.88 -0.49
C VAL A 31 13.91 1.71 -0.83
N TYR A 32 14.17 0.87 0.15
CA TYR A 32 14.97 -0.33 0.03
C TYR A 32 14.21 -1.57 0.49
N PHE A 33 14.55 -2.72 -0.08
CA PHE A 33 14.12 -4.05 0.37
C PHE A 33 15.29 -4.72 1.09
N GLU A 34 15.07 -5.22 2.31
CA GLU A 34 16.08 -5.87 3.14
C GLU A 34 15.85 -7.38 3.31
N GLY A 35 14.60 -7.87 3.16
CA GLY A 35 14.24 -9.31 3.14
C GLY A 35 14.69 -10.15 4.34
N SER A 36 15.24 -9.52 5.38
CA SER A 36 15.92 -10.14 6.53
C SER A 36 15.37 -9.65 7.87
N GLY A 37 14.30 -8.84 7.83
CA GLY A 37 13.58 -8.39 9.02
C GLY A 37 12.57 -9.43 9.53
N PRO A 38 11.89 -9.15 10.65
CA PRO A 38 10.67 -9.87 11.05
C PRO A 38 9.68 -10.03 9.87
N PRO A 39 8.86 -11.11 9.82
CA PRO A 39 7.92 -11.34 8.72
C PRO A 39 7.06 -10.11 8.42
N GLY A 40 7.11 -9.63 7.18
CA GLY A 40 6.34 -8.46 6.73
C GLY A 40 7.00 -7.10 6.98
N THR A 41 8.22 -7.04 7.53
CA THR A 41 8.97 -5.79 7.80
C THR A 41 10.20 -5.64 6.91
N ASP A 42 10.02 -5.89 5.62
CA ASP A 42 11.13 -6.05 4.68
C ASP A 42 11.67 -4.76 4.10
N TYR A 43 11.23 -3.60 4.56
CA TYR A 43 11.50 -2.33 3.89
C TYR A 43 12.19 -1.30 4.78
N SER A 44 13.01 -0.46 4.17
CA SER A 44 13.59 0.70 4.84
C SER A 44 13.52 1.95 3.97
N LEU A 45 13.50 3.10 4.64
CA LEU A 45 13.31 4.41 4.03
C LEU A 45 14.46 5.32 4.46
N TYR A 46 15.15 5.94 3.50
CA TYR A 46 16.29 6.83 3.75
C TYR A 46 16.13 8.13 2.97
N TRP A 47 16.78 9.18 3.47
CA TRP A 47 17.08 10.36 2.66
C TRP A 47 18.45 10.17 1.99
N GLY A 48 18.51 10.00 0.68
CA GLY A 48 19.76 9.97 -0.09
C GLY A 48 20.87 9.15 0.57
N ASN A 49 21.95 9.84 0.99
CA ASN A 49 23.13 9.26 1.65
C ASN A 49 23.10 9.39 3.19
N ASP A 50 21.99 9.87 3.78
CA ASP A 50 21.89 10.06 5.22
C ASP A 50 22.16 8.72 5.93
N PRO A 51 23.07 8.69 6.92
CA PRO A 51 23.48 7.43 7.54
C PRO A 51 22.36 6.76 8.35
N SER A 52 21.35 7.53 8.76
CA SER A 52 20.23 7.08 9.58
C SER A 52 18.96 6.90 8.75
N PRO A 53 18.28 5.73 8.83
CA PRO A 53 17.00 5.55 8.18
C PRO A 53 15.91 6.41 8.83
N ILE A 54 14.96 6.86 8.01
CA ILE A 54 13.67 7.37 8.44
C ILE A 54 12.82 6.23 9.00
N ILE A 55 12.84 5.07 8.33
CA ILE A 55 12.22 3.82 8.78
C ILE A 55 13.21 2.68 8.58
N LYS A 56 13.40 1.88 9.62
CA LYS A 56 14.18 0.63 9.60
C LYS A 56 13.23 -0.53 9.87
N ALA A 57 13.27 -1.57 9.03
CA ALA A 57 12.37 -2.72 9.13
C ALA A 57 10.89 -2.31 9.24
N GLY A 58 10.40 -1.60 8.23
CA GLY A 58 9.02 -1.17 8.11
C GLY A 58 8.16 -2.11 7.28
N THR A 59 6.88 -2.18 7.61
CA THR A 59 5.87 -2.85 6.77
C THR A 59 5.54 -1.99 5.54
N PRO A 60 4.97 -2.59 4.46
CA PRO A 60 4.45 -1.82 3.33
C PRO A 60 3.59 -0.63 3.74
N SER A 61 2.66 -0.81 4.69
CA SER A 61 1.80 0.27 5.17
C SER A 61 2.58 1.38 5.86
N GLN A 62 3.55 1.05 6.71
CA GLN A 62 4.39 2.05 7.38
C GLN A 62 5.21 2.88 6.40
N ILE A 63 5.77 2.23 5.36
CA ILE A 63 6.50 2.92 4.30
C ILE A 63 5.58 3.85 3.52
N LEU A 64 4.40 3.37 3.11
CA LEU A 64 3.43 4.19 2.37
C LEU A 64 2.93 5.38 3.18
N THR A 65 2.60 5.18 4.46
CA THR A 65 2.19 6.27 5.36
C THR A 65 3.26 7.33 5.43
N ARG A 66 4.52 6.93 5.65
CA ARG A 66 5.60 7.89 5.81
C ARG A 66 5.95 8.63 4.53
N ILE A 67 5.93 7.94 3.38
CA ILE A 67 6.08 8.60 2.06
C ILE A 67 4.97 9.63 1.88
N SER A 68 3.73 9.28 2.21
CA SER A 68 2.58 10.17 2.06
C SER A 68 2.74 11.45 2.90
N GLU A 69 3.16 11.32 4.17
CA GLU A 69 3.38 12.46 5.07
C GLU A 69 4.44 13.41 4.51
N LEU A 70 5.57 12.86 4.04
CA LEU A 70 6.70 13.65 3.55
C LEU A 70 6.42 14.36 2.21
N VAL A 71 5.50 13.84 1.40
CA VAL A 71 5.20 14.36 0.06
C VAL A 71 4.04 15.36 0.06
N SER A 72 3.13 15.24 1.05
CA SER A 72 1.93 16.09 1.17
C SER A 72 2.25 17.59 1.29
N ASP A 73 3.38 17.92 1.90
CA ASP A 73 3.75 19.30 2.19
C ASP A 73 4.56 19.98 1.07
N GLU A 74 5.15 19.20 0.15
CA GLU A 74 6.21 19.71 -0.75
C GLU A 74 5.88 19.69 -2.25
N CYS A 75 4.85 18.95 -2.70
CA CYS A 75 4.60 18.75 -4.14
C CYS A 75 3.23 19.25 -4.63
N SER A 76 3.25 20.21 -5.58
CA SER A 76 2.06 20.55 -6.37
C SER A 76 1.67 19.42 -7.31
N ARG A 77 0.38 19.06 -7.35
CA ARG A 77 -0.18 17.95 -8.15
C ARG A 77 0.03 18.07 -9.66
N ALA A 78 0.27 19.29 -10.15
CA ALA A 78 0.49 19.57 -11.56
C ALA A 78 1.98 19.61 -11.96
N SER A 79 2.90 19.43 -11.01
CA SER A 79 4.33 19.50 -11.28
C SER A 79 4.86 18.22 -11.95
N GLU A 80 5.87 18.35 -12.82
CA GLU A 80 6.58 17.20 -13.40
C GLU A 80 7.20 16.31 -12.31
N ALA A 81 7.65 16.89 -11.20
CA ALA A 81 8.14 16.17 -10.03
C ALA A 81 7.07 15.23 -9.45
N PHE A 82 5.82 15.69 -9.35
CA PHE A 82 4.70 14.88 -8.89
C PHE A 82 4.34 13.76 -9.87
N VAL A 83 4.42 14.02 -11.18
CA VAL A 83 4.22 12.98 -12.21
C VAL A 83 5.26 11.87 -12.09
N ALA A 84 6.54 12.24 -11.97
CA ALA A 84 7.65 11.29 -11.78
C ALA A 84 7.53 10.51 -10.46
N PHE A 85 7.16 11.20 -9.38
CA PHE A 85 6.85 10.60 -8.09
C PHE A 85 5.76 9.53 -8.20
N ARG A 86 4.63 9.86 -8.85
CA ARG A 86 3.51 8.93 -9.04
C ARG A 86 3.91 7.68 -9.82
N GLN A 87 4.72 7.83 -10.87
CA GLN A 87 5.19 6.69 -11.66
C GLN A 87 6.02 5.73 -10.82
N LYS A 88 6.97 6.25 -10.04
CA LYS A 88 7.81 5.43 -9.15
C LYS A 88 7.02 4.82 -7.99
N LEU A 89 5.97 5.50 -7.53
CA LEU A 89 5.12 4.99 -6.47
C LEU A 89 4.27 3.82 -6.97
N ARG A 90 3.81 3.82 -8.22
CA ARG A 90 3.17 2.66 -8.85
C ARG A 90 4.08 1.43 -8.79
N ASP A 91 5.36 1.60 -9.09
CA ASP A 91 6.33 0.50 -9.07
C ASP A 91 6.52 -0.06 -7.65
N VAL A 92 6.55 0.82 -6.64
CA VAL A 92 6.59 0.41 -5.22
C VAL A 92 5.32 -0.33 -4.82
N LEU A 93 4.14 0.20 -5.15
CA LEU A 93 2.85 -0.42 -4.85
C LEU A 93 2.75 -1.82 -5.48
N ASN A 94 3.12 -1.96 -6.75
CA ASN A 94 3.17 -3.27 -7.42
C ASN A 94 4.06 -4.26 -6.68
N ARG A 95 5.21 -3.79 -6.18
CA ARG A 95 6.14 -4.62 -5.42
C ARG A 95 5.63 -4.99 -4.03
N PHE A 96 4.73 -4.19 -3.46
CA PHE A 96 4.02 -4.50 -2.23
C PHE A 96 2.81 -5.43 -2.47
N GLY A 97 2.62 -5.94 -3.69
CA GLY A 97 1.45 -6.75 -4.04
C GLY A 97 0.16 -5.93 -4.15
N VAL A 98 0.26 -4.59 -4.14
CA VAL A 98 -0.87 -3.68 -4.40
C VAL A 98 -0.92 -3.44 -5.90
N PRO A 99 -1.92 -3.99 -6.63
CA PRO A 99 -1.96 -3.84 -8.07
C PRO A 99 -2.20 -2.36 -8.45
N SER A 100 -1.27 -1.78 -9.22
CA SER A 100 -1.53 -0.51 -9.90
C SER A 100 -2.39 -0.79 -11.13
N ASN A 101 -3.71 -0.61 -11.05
CA ASN A 101 -4.55 -0.76 -12.24
C ASN A 101 -4.29 0.43 -13.21
N PRO A 102 -3.83 0.20 -14.46
CA PRO A 102 -3.54 1.28 -15.41
C PRO A 102 -4.80 2.06 -15.83
N ALA A 103 -5.99 1.47 -15.68
CA ALA A 103 -7.27 2.08 -16.02
C ALA A 103 -7.85 2.95 -14.89
N VAL A 104 -7.23 2.96 -13.71
CA VAL A 104 -7.68 3.80 -12.59
C VAL A 104 -6.74 5.00 -12.53
N SER A 105 -7.32 6.19 -12.68
CA SER A 105 -6.59 7.45 -12.90
C SER A 105 -5.56 7.72 -11.81
N ASP A 106 -4.65 8.67 -12.09
CA ASP A 106 -3.74 9.20 -11.09
C ASP A 106 -4.43 9.65 -9.80
N ASP A 107 -5.73 9.98 -9.85
CA ASP A 107 -6.56 10.28 -8.69
C ASP A 107 -6.66 9.10 -7.74
N TRP A 108 -6.63 7.84 -8.21
CA TRP A 108 -6.71 6.69 -7.31
C TRP A 108 -5.47 6.58 -6.43
N ILE A 109 -4.27 6.82 -6.94
CA ILE A 109 -3.04 6.79 -6.13
C ILE A 109 -3.06 7.92 -5.11
N VAL A 110 -3.47 9.12 -5.53
CA VAL A 110 -3.61 10.28 -4.64
C VAL A 110 -4.70 10.03 -3.59
N ILE A 111 -5.84 9.47 -3.99
CA ILE A 111 -6.91 9.04 -3.09
C ILE A 111 -6.38 7.97 -2.14
N GLN A 112 -5.59 6.99 -2.58
CA GLN A 112 -4.99 5.98 -1.71
C GLN A 112 -4.01 6.61 -0.70
N LEU A 113 -3.17 7.56 -1.13
CA LEU A 113 -2.24 8.29 -0.26
C LEU A 113 -2.96 9.19 0.76
N GLU A 114 -3.95 9.96 0.32
CA GLU A 114 -4.83 10.76 1.19
C GLU A 114 -5.60 9.85 2.16
N LYS A 115 -6.02 8.68 1.67
CA LYS A 115 -6.69 7.64 2.45
C LYS A 115 -5.76 7.12 3.56
N ILE A 116 -4.54 6.71 3.21
CA ILE A 116 -3.51 6.28 4.18
C ILE A 116 -3.29 7.32 5.30
N LEU A 117 -3.29 8.61 4.97
CA LEU A 117 -3.00 9.71 5.91
C LEU A 117 -4.13 10.07 6.88
N THR A 118 -5.36 9.61 6.64
CA THR A 118 -6.55 10.06 7.37
C THR A 118 -7.26 8.91 8.08
N ASN A 119 -6.46 8.05 8.74
CA ASN A 119 -6.88 6.79 9.33
C ASN A 119 -7.86 6.97 10.51
N ASP A 120 -9.16 6.83 10.23
CA ASP A 120 -10.22 7.02 11.25
C ASP A 120 -11.36 5.98 11.14
N SER A 121 -11.18 4.94 10.30
CA SER A 121 -12.25 3.98 10.00
C SER A 121 -12.26 2.74 10.90
N GLY A 122 -11.17 2.46 11.64
CA GLY A 122 -11.06 1.29 12.51
C GLY A 122 -11.03 -0.05 11.77
N ILE A 123 -10.77 -0.02 10.44
CA ILE A 123 -10.70 -1.21 9.61
C ILE A 123 -9.23 -1.55 9.38
N GLN A 124 -8.80 -2.75 9.79
CA GLN A 124 -7.43 -3.20 9.60
C GLN A 124 -7.14 -3.37 8.10
N PRO A 125 -6.18 -2.64 7.52
CA PRO A 125 -5.81 -2.83 6.13
C PRO A 125 -4.89 -4.02 5.92
N GLY A 126 -4.79 -4.45 4.66
CA GLY A 126 -3.96 -5.55 4.21
C GLY A 126 -4.77 -6.62 3.49
N VAL A 127 -4.24 -7.83 3.42
CA VAL A 127 -4.83 -8.93 2.68
C VAL A 127 -5.81 -9.71 3.56
N TYR A 128 -6.96 -10.00 2.98
CA TYR A 128 -8.01 -10.81 3.55
C TYR A 128 -8.30 -12.01 2.65
N ARG A 129 -8.54 -13.17 3.26
CA ARG A 129 -9.01 -14.37 2.58
C ARG A 129 -10.50 -14.53 2.81
N HIS A 130 -11.27 -14.57 1.73
CA HIS A 130 -12.68 -14.93 1.81
C HIS A 130 -12.82 -16.43 2.10
N TYR A 131 -13.87 -16.87 2.79
CA TYR A 131 -14.11 -18.29 3.09
C TYR A 131 -14.14 -19.20 1.83
N LYS A 132 -14.44 -18.63 0.66
CA LYS A 132 -14.35 -19.30 -0.65
C LYS A 132 -12.92 -19.47 -1.19
N GLY A 133 -11.90 -19.13 -0.40
CA GLY A 133 -10.49 -19.33 -0.70
C GLY A 133 -9.80 -18.22 -1.48
N ARG A 134 -10.53 -17.22 -2.01
CA ARG A 134 -9.95 -16.11 -2.78
C ARG A 134 -9.42 -14.98 -1.89
N TYR A 135 -8.39 -14.30 -2.39
CA TYR A 135 -7.72 -13.20 -1.70
C TYR A 135 -8.22 -11.83 -2.14
N TYR A 136 -8.26 -10.91 -1.19
CA TYR A 136 -8.72 -9.55 -1.37
C TYR A 136 -7.81 -8.59 -0.61
N PHE A 137 -7.57 -7.42 -1.17
CA PHE A 137 -6.83 -6.35 -0.52
C PHE A 137 -7.79 -5.29 0.01
N VAL A 138 -7.63 -4.96 1.29
CA VAL A 138 -8.30 -3.87 1.97
C VAL A 138 -7.28 -2.73 2.10
N PRO A 139 -7.49 -1.58 1.45
CA PRO A 139 -6.55 -0.48 1.50
C PRO A 139 -6.51 0.18 2.89
N PRO A 140 -5.40 0.89 3.24
CA PRO A 140 -5.20 1.60 4.51
C PRO A 140 -6.32 2.54 5.00
N LYS A 141 -7.22 3.01 4.13
CA LYS A 141 -8.50 3.61 4.56
C LYS A 141 -9.64 3.08 3.71
N SER A 142 -9.91 1.80 3.94
CA SER A 142 -11.23 1.22 3.75
C SER A 142 -12.18 1.80 4.77
N GLY A 143 -13.30 2.35 4.32
CA GLY A 143 -14.22 3.14 5.16
C GLY A 143 -14.88 4.22 4.32
N VAL A 144 -15.88 3.86 3.53
CA VAL A 144 -16.74 4.84 2.85
C VAL A 144 -18.08 4.88 3.57
N ARG A 145 -18.66 6.07 3.69
CA ARG A 145 -20.00 6.22 4.25
C ARG A 145 -20.98 6.21 3.10
N SER A 146 -21.97 5.32 3.13
CA SER A 146 -23.10 5.40 2.20
C SER A 146 -23.94 6.64 2.49
N SER A 147 -24.81 6.99 1.55
CA SER A 147 -25.71 8.15 1.65
C SER A 147 -26.67 8.08 2.84
N ASP A 148 -26.95 6.89 3.35
CA ASP A 148 -27.77 6.62 4.54
C ASP A 148 -26.94 6.52 5.84
N GLY A 149 -25.61 6.72 5.77
CA GLY A 149 -24.75 6.80 6.95
C GLY A 149 -24.06 5.50 7.36
N GLU A 150 -24.26 4.39 6.66
CA GLU A 150 -23.63 3.10 6.95
C GLU A 150 -22.12 3.12 6.64
N LYS A 151 -21.31 2.49 7.51
CA LYS A 151 -19.87 2.33 7.27
C LYS A 151 -19.64 1.13 6.34
N LEU A 152 -18.96 1.37 5.23
CA LEU A 152 -18.64 0.37 4.22
C LEU A 152 -17.13 0.12 4.15
N VAL A 153 -16.75 -1.14 3.96
CA VAL A 153 -15.39 -1.57 3.61
C VAL A 153 -15.24 -1.51 2.09
N GLU A 154 -14.27 -0.73 1.63
CA GLU A 154 -13.75 -0.78 0.26
C GLU A 154 -12.68 -1.88 0.18
N TYR A 155 -12.75 -2.76 -0.82
CA TYR A 155 -11.78 -3.85 -0.99
C TYR A 155 -11.68 -4.27 -2.46
N TYR A 156 -10.58 -4.94 -2.82
CA TYR A 156 -10.23 -5.29 -4.19
C TYR A 156 -9.91 -6.78 -4.28
N PRO A 157 -10.46 -7.54 -5.24
CA PRO A 157 -10.04 -8.92 -5.45
C PRO A 157 -8.60 -8.92 -5.95
N LEU A 158 -7.77 -9.80 -5.40
CA LEU A 158 -6.41 -10.03 -5.90
C LEU A 158 -6.39 -11.03 -7.07
N TYR A 159 -7.44 -10.98 -7.90
CA TYR A 159 -7.64 -11.85 -9.06
C TYR A 159 -8.53 -11.15 -10.10
N GLY A 160 -8.46 -11.62 -11.35
CA GLY A 160 -9.28 -11.08 -12.44
C GLY A 160 -8.93 -9.62 -12.75
N GLU A 161 -9.94 -8.77 -12.94
CA GLU A 161 -9.77 -7.36 -13.34
C GLU A 161 -9.57 -6.38 -12.15
N PHE A 162 -9.40 -6.88 -10.92
CA PHE A 162 -9.13 -6.06 -9.73
C PHE A 162 -10.13 -4.91 -9.50
N LYS A 163 -11.41 -5.12 -9.86
CA LYS A 163 -12.47 -4.12 -9.70
C LYS A 163 -12.73 -3.82 -8.23
N LYS A 164 -13.03 -2.55 -7.92
CA LYS A 164 -13.41 -2.12 -6.57
C LYS A 164 -14.73 -2.77 -6.15
N TYR A 165 -14.76 -3.34 -4.96
CA TYR A 165 -15.98 -3.75 -4.27
C TYR A 165 -16.18 -2.88 -3.03
N VAL A 166 -17.44 -2.72 -2.66
CA VAL A 166 -17.85 -2.11 -1.41
C VAL A 166 -18.83 -3.04 -0.70
N ARG A 167 -18.72 -3.15 0.61
CA ARG A 167 -19.61 -3.98 1.44
C ARG A 167 -19.80 -3.33 2.81
N PRO A 168 -20.98 -3.41 3.42
CA PRO A 168 -21.17 -2.99 4.80
C PRO A 168 -20.15 -3.62 5.74
N ILE A 169 -19.66 -2.83 6.71
CA ILE A 169 -18.66 -3.28 7.69
C ILE A 169 -19.18 -4.48 8.49
N SER A 170 -20.45 -4.44 8.89
CA SER A 170 -21.15 -5.52 9.58
C SER A 170 -21.13 -6.83 8.79
N MET A 171 -21.38 -6.74 7.48
CA MET A 171 -21.39 -7.90 6.58
C MET A 171 -20.00 -8.36 6.15
N PHE A 172 -18.98 -7.49 6.24
CA PHE A 172 -17.60 -7.83 5.88
C PHE A 172 -16.94 -8.62 7.00
N PHE A 173 -17.12 -8.19 8.24
CA PHE A 173 -16.58 -8.85 9.44
C PHE A 173 -17.51 -9.89 10.07
N GLU A 174 -18.62 -10.19 9.41
CA GLU A 174 -19.60 -11.18 9.83
C GLU A 174 -18.97 -12.58 9.95
N GLU A 175 -19.37 -13.34 10.97
CA GLU A 175 -19.18 -14.79 10.99
C GLU A 175 -20.30 -15.49 10.21
N VAL A 176 -19.90 -16.36 9.28
CA VAL A 176 -20.80 -17.09 8.42
C VAL A 176 -20.76 -18.58 8.75
N GLU A 177 -21.91 -19.22 8.72
CA GLU A 177 -22.05 -20.66 8.70
C GLU A 177 -22.54 -21.05 7.31
N VAL A 178 -21.71 -21.78 6.56
CA VAL A 178 -21.95 -22.11 5.16
C VAL A 178 -21.81 -23.62 4.99
N PRO A 179 -22.90 -24.39 5.16
CA PRO A 179 -22.89 -25.85 5.14
C PRO A 179 -22.30 -26.44 3.85
N GLU A 180 -22.54 -25.79 2.70
CA GLU A 180 -22.03 -26.25 1.39
C GLU A 180 -20.51 -26.17 1.30
N TYR A 181 -19.87 -25.33 2.12
CA TYR A 181 -18.42 -25.20 2.21
C TYR A 181 -17.84 -25.90 3.44
N SER A 182 -18.68 -26.56 4.26
CA SER A 182 -18.31 -27.11 5.57
C SER A 182 -17.53 -26.08 6.42
N TYR A 183 -17.96 -24.82 6.36
CA TYR A 183 -17.24 -23.69 6.93
C TYR A 183 -18.08 -22.96 7.98
N LYS A 184 -17.47 -22.68 9.12
CA LYS A 184 -17.98 -21.77 10.15
C LYS A 184 -16.85 -20.85 10.61
N GLY A 185 -17.04 -19.54 10.49
CA GLY A 185 -16.01 -18.57 10.87
C GLY A 185 -16.16 -17.24 10.11
N PRO A 186 -15.16 -16.36 10.16
CA PRO A 186 -15.23 -15.04 9.55
C PRO A 186 -15.40 -15.11 8.03
N ARG A 187 -16.31 -14.31 7.47
CA ARG A 187 -16.50 -14.21 6.02
C ARG A 187 -15.20 -13.84 5.30
N PHE A 188 -14.48 -12.88 5.87
CA PHE A 188 -13.16 -12.43 5.45
C PHE A 188 -12.18 -12.52 6.62
N GLN A 189 -11.16 -13.36 6.49
CA GLN A 189 -10.11 -13.52 7.48
C GLN A 189 -8.91 -12.65 7.11
N TYR A 190 -8.44 -11.79 8.01
CA TYR A 190 -7.17 -11.08 7.82
C TYR A 190 -6.00 -12.08 7.82
N ILE A 191 -5.09 -11.97 6.86
CA ILE A 191 -3.95 -12.87 6.71
C ILE A 191 -2.58 -12.16 6.68
N GLY A 192 -2.56 -10.83 6.87
CA GLY A 192 -1.33 -10.03 6.86
C GLY A 192 -1.27 -9.05 5.70
N ASP A 193 -0.09 -8.50 5.43
CA ASP A 193 0.09 -7.43 4.43
C ASP A 193 0.44 -7.94 3.02
N ALA A 194 0.60 -9.26 2.85
CA ALA A 194 0.88 -9.90 1.57
C ALA A 194 0.10 -11.21 1.43
N THR A 195 -0.10 -11.68 0.20
CA THR A 195 -0.61 -13.04 -0.05
C THR A 195 0.44 -14.08 0.40
N PRO A 196 0.02 -15.23 0.95
CA PRO A 196 0.91 -16.34 1.26
C PRO A 196 1.65 -16.87 0.02
#